data_AF-A0A951CSN7-F1
#
_entry.id   AF-A0A951CSN7-F1
#
_cell.length_a   1.000
_cell.length_b   1.000
_cell.length_c   1.000
_cell.angle_alpha   90.00
_cell.angle_beta   90.00
_cell.angle_gamma   90.00
#
_symmetry.space_group_name_H-M   'P 1'
#
loop_
_entity.id
_entity.type
_entity.pdbx_description
1 polymer ?
#
loop_
_entity_poly.entity_id
_entity_poly.type
_entity_poly.pdbx_seq_one_letter_code
_entity_poly.pdbx_strand_id
1 'polypeptide(L)' 'MNLNAVQEIEHAIDALTPDQREELYVWLDEHYLQTGDMQLKAAIDAGRFDDRITRALADHKAGRTEPL' A
#
# COMPACT_ATOMS: atom_id res chain seq x y z
N MET A 1 18.87 -24.78 -1.17
CA MET A 1 19.05 -23.45 -0.56
C MET A 1 17.98 -23.34 0.51
N ASN A 2 18.32 -23.14 1.78
CA ASN A 2 17.31 -22.83 2.80
C ASN A 2 16.74 -21.46 2.46
N LEU A 3 15.42 -21.39 2.28
CA LEU A 3 14.71 -20.13 2.18
C LEU A 3 14.86 -19.41 3.53
N ASN A 4 15.10 -18.10 3.48
CA ASN A 4 15.00 -17.29 4.69
C ASN A 4 13.54 -17.30 5.15
N ALA A 5 13.29 -17.23 6.47
CA ALA A 5 11.95 -17.17 7.06
C ALA A 5 10.99 -16.21 6.35
N VAL A 6 11.48 -15.07 5.84
CA VAL A 6 10.65 -14.12 5.07
C VAL A 6 10.19 -14.72 3.73
N GLN A 7 11.07 -15.43 3.03
CA GLN A 7 10.76 -16.03 1.73
C GLN A 7 9.80 -17.23 1.87
N GLU A 8 9.85 -17.93 2.99
CA GLU A 8 8.88 -18.99 3.31
C GLU A 8 7.47 -18.40 3.54
N ILE A 9 7.39 -17.25 4.22
CA ILE A 9 6.14 -16.52 4.42
C ILE A 9 5.58 -16.01 3.09
N GLU A 10 6.41 -15.45 2.21
CA GLU A 10 6.00 -15.01 0.87
C GLU A 10 5.41 -16.18 0.06
N HIS A 11 6.11 -17.33 0.05
CA HIS A 11 5.62 -18.52 -0.63
C HIS A 11 4.31 -19.05 -0.06
N ALA A 12 4.14 -19.00 1.26
CA ALA A 12 2.92 -19.41 1.93
C ALA A 12 1.74 -18.49 1.58
N ILE A 13 1.98 -17.17 1.50
CA ILE A 13 0.98 -16.17 1.12
C ILE A 13 0.57 -16.33 -0.34
N ASP A 14 1.52 -16.59 -1.24
CA ASP A 14 1.25 -16.82 -2.66
C ASP A 14 0.43 -18.09 -2.90
N ALA A 15 0.58 -19.10 -2.04
CA ALA A 15 -0.17 -20.34 -2.10
C ALA A 15 -1.60 -20.25 -1.51
N LEU A 16 -1.97 -19.12 -0.88
CA LEU A 16 -3.30 -18.94 -0.31
C LEU A 16 -4.37 -18.87 -1.40
N THR A 17 -5.50 -19.53 -1.13
CA THR A 17 -6.73 -19.36 -1.91
C THR A 17 -7.30 -17.95 -1.71
N PRO A 18 -8.17 -17.47 -2.62
CA PRO A 18 -8.79 -16.15 -2.48
C PRO A 18 -9.47 -15.92 -1.13
N ASP A 19 -10.23 -16.91 -0.63
CA ASP A 19 -10.94 -16.81 0.65
C ASP A 19 -9.97 -16.74 1.84
N GLN A 20 -8.90 -17.53 1.83
CA GLN A 20 -7.87 -17.48 2.87
C GLN A 20 -7.06 -16.18 2.82
N ARG A 21 -6.93 -15.59 1.64
CA ARG A 21 -6.30 -14.28 1.47
C ARG A 21 -7.18 -13.16 2.03
N GLU A 22 -8.49 -13.25 1.84
CA GLU A 22 -9.47 -12.36 2.47
C GLU A 22 -9.38 -12.45 4.01
N GLU A 23 -9.36 -13.65 4.57
CA GLU A 23 -9.17 -13.88 6.01
C GLU A 23 -7.83 -13.32 6.51
N LEU A 24 -6.75 -13.48 5.74
CA LEU A 24 -5.45 -12.89 6.06
C LEU A 24 -5.50 -11.36 6.07
N TYR A 25 -6.20 -10.74 5.12
CA TYR A 25 -6.37 -9.28 5.09
C TYR A 25 -7.16 -8.77 6.29
N VAL A 26 -8.25 -9.45 6.67
CA VAL A 26 -9.02 -9.10 7.89
C VAL A 26 -8.15 -9.23 9.13
N TRP A 27 -7.40 -10.32 9.26
CA TRP A 27 -6.50 -10.51 10.40
C TRP A 27 -5.40 -9.44 10.47
N LEU A 28 -4.82 -9.08 9.31
CA LEU A 28 -3.83 -8.01 9.21
C LEU A 28 -4.41 -6.65 9.57
N ASP A 29 -5.62 -6.36 9.12
CA ASP A 29 -6.34 -5.14 9.49
C ASP A 29 -6.51 -5.09 11.01
N GLU A 30 -7.12 -6.10 11.61
CA GLU A 30 -7.37 -6.16 13.07
C GLU A 30 -6.10 -6.05 13.93
N HIS A 31 -4.97 -6.61 13.49
CA HIS A 31 -3.74 -6.68 14.29
C HIS A 31 -2.71 -5.60 13.96
N TYR A 32 -2.75 -5.03 12.75
CA TYR A 32 -1.77 -4.06 12.24
C TYR A 32 -2.40 -2.74 11.78
N LEU A 33 -3.71 -2.51 11.96
CA LEU A 33 -4.42 -1.23 11.73
C LEU A 33 -3.65 -0.02 12.28
N GLN A 34 -2.99 -0.18 13.43
CA GLN A 34 -2.19 0.89 14.04
C GLN A 34 -0.93 1.26 13.25
N THR A 35 -0.40 0.37 12.41
CA THR A 35 0.84 0.57 11.65
C THR A 35 0.57 1.17 10.27
N GLY A 36 -0.53 0.77 9.62
CA GLY A 36 -0.95 1.31 8.33
C GLY A 36 -1.31 2.80 8.40
N ASP A 37 -2.12 3.17 9.39
CA ASP A 37 -2.45 4.58 9.67
C ASP A 37 -1.20 5.38 10.04
N MET A 38 -0.25 4.80 10.77
CA MET A 38 1.01 5.48 11.14
C MET A 38 1.92 5.69 9.93
N GLN A 39 1.98 4.75 8.99
CA GLN A 39 2.78 4.88 7.77
C GLN A 39 2.13 5.83 6.76
N LEU A 40 0.80 5.81 6.62
CA LEU A 40 0.06 6.78 5.81
C LEU A 40 0.23 8.18 6.42
N LYS A 41 0.04 8.31 7.73
CA LYS A 41 0.27 9.56 8.45
C LYS A 41 1.71 10.03 8.33
N ALA A 42 2.70 9.15 8.47
CA ALA A 42 4.10 9.50 8.27
C ALA A 42 4.41 9.87 6.81
N ALA A 43 3.73 9.30 5.81
CA ALA A 43 3.88 9.67 4.42
C ALA A 43 3.21 11.02 4.08
N ILE A 44 2.08 11.32 4.72
CA ILE A 44 1.42 12.64 4.69
C ILE A 44 2.32 13.67 5.38
N ASP A 45 2.78 13.40 6.60
CA ASP A 45 3.62 14.30 7.39
C ASP A 45 5.02 14.49 6.74
N ALA A 46 5.52 13.51 5.99
CA ALA A 46 6.76 13.63 5.21
C ALA A 46 6.57 14.35 3.86
N GLY A 47 5.37 14.85 3.54
CA GLY A 47 5.10 15.59 2.31
C GLY A 47 5.27 14.77 1.02
N ARG A 48 5.30 13.43 1.11
CA ARG A 48 5.56 12.56 -0.06
C ARG A 48 4.46 12.63 -1.13
N PHE A 49 3.30 13.14 -0.77
CA PHE A 49 2.19 13.38 -1.68
C PHE A 49 2.17 14.81 -2.24
N ASP A 50 2.90 15.75 -1.64
CA ASP A 50 2.87 17.17 -2.03
C ASP A 50 3.42 17.38 -3.44
N ASP A 51 4.48 16.66 -3.80
CA ASP A 51 5.05 16.69 -5.15
C ASP A 51 4.07 16.14 -6.21
N ARG A 52 3.34 15.08 -5.86
CA ARG A 52 2.34 14.46 -6.75
C ARG A 52 1.12 15.35 -6.90
N ILE A 53 0.67 15.99 -5.82
CA ILE A 53 -0.43 16.97 -5.82
C ILE A 53 -0.04 18.20 -6.63
N THR A 54 1.17 18.72 -6.42
CA THR A 54 1.69 19.89 -7.16
C THR A 54 1.79 19.59 -8.65
N ARG A 55 2.26 18.39 -9.00
CA ARG A 55 2.33 17.95 -10.40
C ARG A 55 0.94 17.76 -11.01
N ALA A 56 0.01 17.15 -10.30
CA ALA A 56 -1.37 17.00 -10.77
C ALA A 56 -2.04 18.36 -10.98
N LEU A 57 -1.83 19.33 -10.08
CA LEU A 57 -2.28 20.72 -10.22
C LEU A 57 -1.64 21.40 -11.44
N ALA A 58 -0.35 21.19 -11.67
CA ALA A 58 0.36 21.74 -12.82
C ALA A 58 -0.14 21.13 -14.14
N ASP A 59 -0.38 19.82 -14.17
CA ASP A 59 -0.89 19.12 -15.36
C ASP A 59 -2.35 19.49 -15.64
N HIS A 60 -3.18 19.68 -14.61
CA HIS A 60 -4.53 20.24 -14.77
C HIS A 60 -4.52 21.66 -15.33
N LYS A 61 -3.66 22.54 -14.78
CA LYS A 61 -3.47 23.91 -15.30
C LYS A 61 -2.92 23.91 -16.73
N ALA A 62 -2.12 22.93 -17.10
CA ALA A 62 -1.58 22.75 -18.44
C ALA A 62 -2.56 22.07 -19.41
N GLY A 63 -3.77 21.71 -18.97
CA GLY A 63 -4.77 21.00 -19.79
C GLY A 63 -4.38 19.56 -20.14
N ARG A 64 -3.46 18.96 -19.38
CA ARG A 64 -2.94 17.59 -19.56
C ARG A 64 -3.65 16.57 -18.66
N THR A 65 -4.91 16.82 -18.33
CA THR A 65 -5.75 15.89 -17.57
C THR A 65 -6.76 15.24 -18.49
N GLU A 66 -6.85 13.91 -18.43
CA GLU A 66 -7.94 13.16 -19.08
C GLU A 66 -9.20 13.22 -18.21
N PRO A 67 -10.39 13.34 -18.82
CA PRO A 67 -11.65 13.21 -18.09
C PRO A 67 -11.82 11.76 -17.60
N LEU A 68 -12.41 11.63 -16.41
CA LEU A 68 -12.75 10.36 -15.76
C LEU A 68 -13.72 9.51 -16.58
#